data_AF-A0A970F9K6-F1
#
_entry.id   AF-A0A970F9K6-F1
#
_cell.length_a   1.000
_cell.length_b   1.000
_cell.length_c   1.000
_cell.angle_alpha   90.00
_cell.angle_beta   90.00
_cell.angle_gamma   90.00
#
_symmetry.space_group_name_H-M   'P 1'
#
loop_
_entity.id
_entity.type
_entity.pdbx_description
1 polymer ?
#
loop_
_entity_poly.entity_id
_entity_poly.type
_entity_poly.pdbx_seq_one_letter_code
_entity_poly.pdbx_strand_id
1 'polypeptide(L)' 'MEYIKLGNTGLDVSPLCLGAMGFGNPNNWIHDWILEEEPSRQVIKKALEQGINF' A
#
# COMPACT_ATOMS: atom_id res chain seq x y z
N MET A 1 -16.02 -0.48 -0.66
CA MET A 1 -15.29 -1.57 -1.34
C MET A 1 -15.98 -2.88 -1.03
N GLU A 2 -16.09 -3.80 -1.99
CA GLU A 2 -16.44 -5.20 -1.72
C GLU A 2 -15.15 -5.96 -1.39
N TYR A 3 -15.09 -6.60 -0.23
CA TYR A 3 -13.92 -7.35 0.25
C TYR A 3 -14.04 -8.84 -0.11
N ILE A 4 -12.91 -9.50 -0.31
CA ILE A 4 -12.81 -10.92 -0.68
C ILE A 4 -12.01 -11.70 0.36
N LYS A 5 -12.22 -13.02 0.44
CA LYS A 5 -11.44 -13.89 1.32
C LYS A 5 -10.04 -14.14 0.77
N LEU A 6 -9.01 -13.91 1.58
CA LEU A 6 -7.63 -14.28 1.23
C LEU A 6 -7.42 -15.78 1.42
N GLY A 7 -7.70 -16.57 0.38
CA GLY A 7 -7.62 -18.03 0.42
C GLY A 7 -8.41 -18.61 1.60
N ASN A 8 -7.79 -19.51 2.37
CA ASN A 8 -8.41 -20.17 3.52
C ASN A 8 -8.00 -19.53 4.87
N THR A 9 -7.50 -18.28 4.86
CA THR A 9 -7.01 -17.62 6.09
C THR A 9 -8.11 -17.05 6.96
N GLY A 10 -9.31 -16.88 6.41
CA GLY A 10 -10.43 -16.19 7.06
C GLY A 10 -10.40 -14.67 6.95
N LEU A 11 -9.30 -14.06 6.49
CA LEU A 11 -9.15 -12.61 6.34
C LEU A 11 -9.99 -12.08 5.17
N ASP A 12 -10.66 -10.94 5.39
CA ASP A 12 -11.34 -10.14 4.36
C ASP A 12 -10.40 -9.01 3.89
N VAL A 13 -10.03 -9.06 2.61
CA VAL A 13 -9.08 -8.13 1.99
C VAL A 13 -9.68 -7.42 0.78
N SER A 14 -9.20 -6.23 0.48
CA SER A 14 -9.58 -5.51 -0.74
C SER A 14 -9.08 -6.29 -1.96
N PRO A 15 -9.83 -6.29 -3.08
CA PRO A 15 -9.38 -6.93 -4.33
C PRO A 15 -8.15 -6.25 -4.94
N LEU A 16 -7.82 -5.03 -4.49
CA LEU A 16 -6.59 -4.31 -4.82
C LEU A 16 -5.69 -4.26 -3.60
N CYS A 17 -4.38 -4.41 -3.82
CA CYS A 17 -3.33 -4.25 -2.82
C CYS A 17 -2.54 -2.96 -3.08
N LEU A 18 -2.19 -2.23 -2.02
CA LEU A 18 -1.23 -1.14 -2.08
C LEU A 18 0.20 -1.68 -2.01
N GLY A 19 0.82 -1.84 -3.19
CA GLY A 19 2.25 -2.17 -3.27
C GLY A 19 3.13 -1.05 -2.69
N ALA A 20 4.08 -1.40 -1.83
CA ALA A 20 4.97 -0.46 -1.12
C ALA A 20 6.39 -0.36 -1.70
N MET A 21 6.65 -0.91 -2.90
CA MET A 21 8.00 -0.91 -3.52
C MET A 21 8.54 0.50 -3.73
N GLY A 22 7.67 1.51 -3.90
CA GLY A 22 8.06 2.90 -4.06
C GLY A 22 8.28 3.67 -2.76
N PHE A 23 8.16 3.05 -1.58
CA PHE A 23 8.28 3.75 -0.30
C PHE A 23 9.59 3.41 0.40
N GLY A 24 10.32 4.41 0.89
CA GLY A 24 11.57 4.18 1.62
C GLY A 24 12.55 5.34 1.52
N ASN A 25 13.84 5.03 1.66
CA ASN A 25 14.92 6.01 1.54
C ASN A 25 15.48 6.00 0.10
N PRO A 26 15.38 7.12 -0.64
CA PRO A 26 15.92 7.23 -2.00
C PRO A 26 17.41 6.92 -2.10
N ASN A 27 18.19 7.18 -1.03
CA ASN A 27 19.63 6.93 -1.00
C ASN A 27 19.98 5.44 -0.87
N ASN A 28 19.03 4.59 -0.47
CA ASN A 28 19.23 3.16 -0.30
C ASN A 28 18.86 2.36 -1.57
N TRP A 29 18.42 3.04 -2.63
CA TRP A 29 17.98 2.38 -3.86
C TRP A 29 18.45 3.13 -5.12
N ILE A 30 18.34 2.49 -6.27
CA ILE A 30 18.82 3.00 -7.57
C ILE A 30 17.74 3.78 -8.34
N HIS A 31 16.54 3.91 -7.77
CA HIS A 31 15.39 4.47 -8.46
C HIS A 31 15.00 5.84 -7.89
N ASP A 32 14.85 6.83 -8.76
CA ASP A 32 14.51 8.21 -8.36
C ASP A 32 13.05 8.39 -7.92
N TRP A 33 12.20 7.38 -8.12
CA TRP A 33 10.78 7.42 -7.77
C TRP A 33 10.46 6.96 -6.34
N ILE A 34 11.47 6.80 -5.48
CA ILE A 34 11.25 6.43 -4.09
C ILE A 34 10.70 7.63 -3.32
N LEU A 35 9.57 7.42 -2.65
CA LEU A 35 8.94 8.37 -1.75
C LEU A 35 9.43 8.14 -0.33
N GLU A 36 9.87 9.22 0.31
CA GLU A 36 10.20 9.25 1.73
C GLU A 36 8.94 9.11 2.60
N GLU A 37 9.10 9.07 3.92
CA GLU A 37 8.04 8.72 4.86
C GLU A 37 6.79 9.60 4.74
N GLU A 38 6.95 10.93 4.78
CA GLU A 38 5.82 11.88 4.74
C GLU A 38 4.95 11.76 3.46
N PRO A 39 5.51 11.83 2.24
CA PRO A 39 4.71 11.63 1.03
C PRO A 39 4.13 10.21 0.95
N SER A 40 4.86 9.18 1.39
CA SER A 40 4.35 7.80 1.44
C SER A 40 3.12 7.69 2.35
N ARG A 41 3.14 8.34 3.52
CA ARG A 41 2.00 8.38 4.46
C ARG A 41 0.76 8.99 3.83
N GLN A 42 0.90 9.99 2.97
CA GLN A 42 -0.24 10.59 2.25
C GLN A 42 -0.87 9.59 1.27
N VAL A 43 -0.05 8.83 0.53
CA VAL A 43 -0.52 7.77 -0.37
C VAL A 43 -1.24 6.66 0.41
N ILE A 44 -0.62 6.18 1.50
CA ILE A 44 -1.21 5.16 2.37
C ILE A 44 -2.54 5.62 2.95
N LYS A 45 -2.60 6.86 3.47
CA LYS A 45 -3.83 7.44 4.01
C LYS A 45 -4.93 7.46 2.95
N LYS A 46 -4.62 7.88 1.72
CA LYS A 46 -5.60 7.92 0.64
C LYS A 46 -6.11 6.52 0.28
N ALA A 47 -5.23 5.52 0.24
CA ALA A 47 -5.62 4.13 -0.02
C ALA A 47 -6.59 3.61 1.06
N LEU A 48 -6.27 3.86 2.33
CA LEU A 48 -7.13 3.50 3.46
C LEU A 48 -8.49 4.20 3.38
N GLU A 49 -8.53 5.49 3.05
CA GLU A 49 -9.78 6.26 2.85
C GLU A 49 -10.64 5.71 1.70
N GLN A 50 -10.05 5.02 0.73
CA GLN A 50 -10.79 4.35 -0.34
C GLN A 50 -11.25 2.93 0.04
N GLY A 51 -10.85 2.42 1.21
CA GLY A 51 -11.16 1.06 1.67
C GLY A 51 -10.18 -0.01 1.18
N ILE A 52 -8.98 0.38 0.76
CA ILE A 52 -7.90 -0.58 0.52
C ILE A 52 -7.30 -0.96 1.88
N ASN A 53 -7.32 -2.25 2.20
CA ASN A 53 -6.77 -2.81 3.44
C ASN A 53 -5.76 -3.93 3.19
N PHE A 54 -5.40 -4.15 1.92
CA PHE A 54 -4.40 -5.11 1.49
C PHE A 54 -3.15 -4.39 0.95
#